data_AF-A0A2V9P564-F1
#
_entry.id   AF-A0A2V9P564-F1
#
_cell.length_a   1.000
_cell.length_b   1.000
_cell.length_c   1.000
_cell.angle_alpha   90.00
_cell.angle_beta   90.00
_cell.angle_gamma   90.00
#
_symmetry.space_group_name_H-M   'P 1'
#
loop_
_entity.id
_entity.type
_entity.pdbx_description
1 polymer ?
#
loop_
_entity_poly.entity_id
_entity_poly.type
_entity_poly.pdbx_seq_one_letter_code
_entity_poly.pdbx_strand_id
1 'polypeptide(L)' 'RGSRIEFRAESFNTWNHTQFGGPGQGGTSSAGISTNLGSSNFGAVTAAWDPRVFQLGLKLIY' A
#
# COMPACT_ATOMS: atom_id res chain seq x y z
N ARG A 1 16.83 -38.33 4.53
CA ARG A 1 17.05 -37.05 3.81
C ARG A 1 15.67 -36.50 3.48
N GLY A 2 15.27 -35.37 4.05
CA GLY A 2 13.90 -34.88 3.95
C GLY A 2 13.90 -33.43 3.47
N SER A 3 13.83 -33.23 2.17
CA SER A 3 13.60 -31.90 1.60
C SER A 3 12.12 -31.54 1.74
N ARG A 4 11.81 -30.28 2.01
CA ARG A 4 10.44 -29.75 2.12
C ARG A 4 10.28 -28.45 1.34
N ILE A 5 9.07 -28.24 0.81
CA ILE A 5 8.68 -27.03 0.10
C ILE A 5 7.53 -26.38 0.88
N GLU A 6 7.63 -25.08 1.13
CA GLU A 6 6.60 -24.25 1.74
C GLU A 6 6.18 -23.17 0.73
N PHE A 7 4.89 -23.06 0.44
CA PHE A 7 4.32 -22.03 -0.44
C PHE A 7 3.46 -21.05 0.38
N ARG A 8 3.54 -19.76 0.07
CA ARG A 8 2.74 -18.70 0.69
C ARG A 8 2.06 -17.87 -0.40
N ALA A 9 0.76 -17.64 -0.23
CA ALA A 9 -0.01 -16.69 -1.02
C ALA A 9 -0.65 -15.68 -0.07
N GLU A 10 -0.41 -14.40 -0.34
CA GLU A 10 -0.95 -13.27 0.40
C GLU A 10 -1.69 -12.34 -0.55
N SER A 11 -2.77 -11.73 -0.03
CA SER A 11 -3.54 -10.72 -0.74
C SER A 11 -3.71 -9.52 0.18
N PHE A 12 -3.28 -8.35 -0.30
CA PHE A 12 -3.50 -7.06 0.32
C PHE A 12 -4.60 -6.33 -0.45
N ASN A 13 -5.46 -5.63 0.28
CA ASN A 13 -6.66 -4.99 -0.29
C ASN A 13 -7.47 -5.99 -1.16
N THR A 14 -7.78 -7.17 -0.61
CA THR A 14 -8.48 -8.26 -1.30
C THR A 14 -9.80 -7.80 -1.94
N TRP A 15 -10.49 -6.83 -1.34
CA TRP A 15 -11.75 -6.29 -1.86
C TRP A 15 -11.57 -5.12 -2.83
N ASN A 16 -10.33 -4.66 -3.05
CA ASN A 16 -9.99 -3.50 -3.89
C ASN A 16 -10.75 -2.23 -3.48
N HIS A 17 -10.88 -1.99 -2.16
CA HIS A 17 -11.46 -0.76 -1.64
C HIS A 17 -10.41 0.35 -1.73
N THR A 18 -10.72 1.45 -2.43
CA THR A 18 -9.84 2.62 -2.50
C THR A 18 -9.77 3.30 -1.14
N GLN A 19 -8.57 3.38 -0.58
CA GLN A 19 -8.30 4.09 0.67
C GLN A 19 -7.51 5.35 0.35
N PHE A 20 -8.14 6.51 0.48
CA PHE A 20 -7.46 7.79 0.28
C PHE A 20 -6.47 8.05 1.42
N GLY A 21 -5.33 8.65 1.08
CA GLY A 21 -4.29 8.95 2.06
C GLY A 21 -4.70 9.98 3.11
N GLY A 22 -4.23 9.82 4.34
CA GLY A 22 -4.36 10.86 5.37
C GLY A 22 -3.35 12.00 5.15
N PRO A 23 -3.51 13.17 5.79
CA PRO A 23 -2.54 14.25 5.75
C PRO A 23 -1.14 13.79 6.18
N GLY A 24 -0.11 14.14 5.41
CA GLY A 24 1.29 13.83 5.76
C GLY A 24 1.73 12.41 5.42
N GLN A 25 0.92 11.64 4.69
CA GLN A 25 1.28 10.29 4.25
C GLN A 25 2.61 10.33 3.45
N GLY A 26 3.51 9.35 3.65
CA GLY A 26 4.79 9.33 2.94
C GLY A 26 5.77 10.46 3.31
N GLY A 27 5.55 11.15 4.43
CA GLY A 27 6.47 12.17 4.96
C GLY A 27 6.39 13.53 4.26
N THR A 28 5.40 13.74 3.38
CA THR A 28 5.19 15.02 2.70
C THR A 28 3.79 15.57 3.01
N SER A 29 3.68 16.87 3.22
CA SER A 29 2.40 17.56 3.47
C SER A 29 1.43 17.54 2.28
N SER A 30 1.85 16.95 1.16
CA SER A 30 1.11 16.90 -0.11
C SER A 30 0.61 15.50 -0.48
N ALA A 31 0.88 14.47 0.32
CA ALA A 31 0.42 13.12 0.06
C ALA A 31 -0.79 12.79 0.93
N GLY A 32 -1.83 12.24 0.29
CA GLY A 32 -3.15 12.02 0.85
C GLY A 32 -4.05 13.23 0.67
N ILE A 33 -4.27 14.00 1.73
CA ILE A 33 -4.98 15.29 1.68
C ILE A 33 -3.94 16.40 1.81
N SER A 34 -3.91 17.31 0.84
CA SER A 34 -3.02 18.47 0.90
C SER A 34 -3.50 19.45 1.98
N THR A 35 -2.69 19.63 3.00
CA THR A 35 -2.98 20.53 4.14
C THR A 35 -2.15 21.81 4.13
N ASN A 36 -1.30 21.99 3.12
CA ASN A 36 -0.42 23.15 3.04
C ASN A 36 -1.21 24.41 2.66
N LEU A 37 -1.29 25.37 3.59
CA LEU A 37 -2.03 26.61 3.40
C LEU A 37 -1.38 27.47 2.30
N GLY A 38 -2.19 27.93 1.34
CA GLY A 38 -1.71 28.68 0.17
C GLY A 38 -1.26 27.80 -1.01
N SER A 39 -1.28 26.47 -0.88
CA SER A 39 -1.14 25.56 -2.01
C SER A 39 -2.35 25.66 -2.95
N SER A 40 -2.13 25.58 -4.27
CA SER A 40 -3.22 25.45 -5.25
C SER A 40 -4.10 24.22 -5.00
N ASN A 41 -3.56 23.21 -4.32
CA ASN A 41 -4.22 21.94 -4.07
C ASN A 41 -4.75 21.84 -2.63
N PHE A 42 -4.82 22.94 -1.88
CA PHE A 42 -5.30 22.91 -0.49
C PHE A 42 -6.69 22.25 -0.39
N GLY A 43 -6.82 21.25 0.50
CA GLY A 43 -8.04 20.48 0.70
C GLY A 43 -8.31 19.39 -0.34
N ALA A 44 -7.49 19.28 -1.39
CA ALA A 44 -7.64 18.24 -2.39
C ALA A 44 -7.04 16.90 -1.94
N VAL A 45 -7.66 15.80 -2.37
CA VAL A 45 -7.09 14.45 -2.28
C VAL A 45 -6.14 14.24 -3.45
N THR A 46 -4.88 13.95 -3.16
CA THR A 46 -3.77 13.88 -4.11
C THR A 46 -3.11 12.50 -4.16
N ALA A 47 -3.41 11.61 -3.22
CA ALA A 47 -2.90 10.24 -3.21
C ALA A 47 -3.88 9.24 -2.58
N ALA A 48 -3.66 7.96 -2.89
CA ALA A 48 -4.33 6.82 -2.29
C ALA A 48 -3.29 5.75 -1.92
N TRP A 49 -3.66 4.85 -1.01
CA TRP A 49 -2.86 3.67 -0.67
C TRP A 49 -2.82 2.66 -1.82
N ASP A 50 -1.92 1.69 -1.70
CA ASP A 50 -1.71 0.66 -2.70
C ASP A 50 -3.04 -0.05 -3.07
N PRO A 51 -3.25 -0.31 -4.38
CA PRO A 51 -4.40 -1.07 -4.86
C PRO A 51 -4.30 -2.54 -4.40
N ARG A 52 -5.18 -3.41 -4.91
CA ARG A 52 -5.05 -4.86 -4.64
C ARG A 52 -3.68 -5.36 -5.09
N VAL A 53 -2.95 -6.00 -4.17
CA VAL A 53 -1.65 -6.62 -4.43
C VAL A 53 -1.69 -8.08 -4.01
N PHE A 54 -1.26 -8.97 -4.90
CA PHE A 54 -1.00 -10.36 -4.58
C PHE A 54 0.50 -10.57 -4.43
N GLN A 55 0.90 -11.24 -3.35
CA GLN A 55 2.28 -11.60 -3.09
C GLN A 55 2.39 -13.12 -2.99
N LEU A 56 3.32 -13.69 -3.75
CA LEU A 56 3.57 -15.13 -3.79
C LEU A 56 4.99 -15.39 -3.29
N GLY A 57 5.13 -16.33 -2.38
CA GLY A 57 6.40 -16.73 -1.80
C GLY A 57 6.60 -18.24 -1.87
N LEU A 58 7.84 -18.66 -2.11
CA LEU A 58 8.24 -20.06 -2.11
C LEU A 58 9.50 -20.23 -1.27
N LYS A 59 9.54 -21.27 -0.43
CA LYS A 59 10.71 -21.63 0.36
C LYS A 59 11.02 -23.11 0.18
N LEU A 60 12.24 -23.41 -0.22
CA LEU A 60 12.80 -24.76 -0.31
C LEU A 60 13.76 -24.98 0.87
N ILE A 61 13.62 -26.10 1.56
CA ILE A 61 14.50 -26.52 2.66
C ILE A 61 14.99 -27.92 2.35
N TYR A 62 16.30 -28.15 2.46
CA TYR A 62 16.97 -29.37 1.99
C TYR A 62 17.92 -29.94 3.04
#